data_AF-A0A0K2TI22-F1
#
_entry.id   AF-A0A0K2TI22-F1
#
_cell.length_a   1.000
_cell.length_b   1.000
_cell.length_c   1.000
_cell.angle_alpha   90.00
_cell.angle_beta   90.00
_cell.angle_gamma   90.00
#
_symmetry.space_group_name_H-M   'P 1'
#
loop_
_entity.id
_entity.type
_entity.pdbx_description
1 polymer ?
#
loop_
_entity_poly.entity_id
_entity_poly.type
_entity_poly.pdbx_seq_one_letter_code
_entity_poly.pdbx_strand_id
1 'polypeptide(L)'
;TAQGIFVNFKRLLEFNQGKLPFAAAQIGNAYRNEISPRSGLLRVREFTMAEIEHFCDPSDKSHPKFENVKGIDLNLLSASNQMDGKSAIKTTIGEAVHSVSSPSLF
;
A
#
# COMPACT_ATOMS: atom_id res chain seq x y z
N THR A 1 5.60 9.25 8.62
CA THR A 1 4.99 8.93 9.92
C THR A 1 5.16 7.44 10.30
N ALA A 2 5.51 6.57 9.35
CA ALA A 2 5.68 5.13 9.48
C ALA A 2 6.71 4.68 10.52
N GLN A 3 7.85 5.39 10.64
CA GLN A 3 8.90 5.03 11.59
C GLN A 3 8.37 4.92 13.03
N GLY A 4 7.43 5.79 13.42
CA GLY A 4 6.82 5.75 14.75
C GLY A 4 6.07 4.44 14.99
N ILE A 5 5.41 3.90 13.97
CA ILE A 5 4.70 2.62 14.04
C ILE A 5 5.71 1.46 14.20
N PHE A 6 6.81 1.47 13.44
CA PHE A 6 7.83 0.42 13.53
C PHE A 6 8.57 0.40 14.86
N VAL A 7 8.96 1.55 15.40
CA VAL A 7 9.61 1.62 16.72
C VAL A 7 8.69 1.07 17.82
N ASN A 8 7.38 1.25 17.67
CA ASN A 8 6.37 0.76 18.62
C ASN A 8 5.84 -0.65 18.29
N PHE A 9 6.44 -1.37 17.33
CA PHE A 9 5.91 -2.65 16.84
C PHE A 9 5.63 -3.65 17.97
N LYS A 10 6.56 -3.84 18.91
CA LYS A 10 6.40 -4.79 20.03
C LYS A 10 5.13 -4.49 20.84
N ARG A 11 4.90 -3.22 21.18
CA ARG A 11 3.72 -2.78 21.95
C ARG A 11 2.42 -2.95 21.15
N LEU A 12 2.45 -2.67 19.85
CA LEU A 12 1.30 -2.85 18.96
C LEU A 12 0.94 -4.33 18.80
N LEU A 13 1.95 -5.19 18.66
CA LEU A 13 1.78 -6.64 18.59
C LEU A 13 1.23 -7.19 19.92
N GLU A 14 1.75 -6.73 21.06
CA GLU A 14 1.23 -7.07 22.39
C GLU A 14 -0.24 -6.64 22.55
N PHE A 15 -0.61 -5.47 22.04
CA PHE A 15 -2.01 -5.01 22.02
C PHE A 15 -2.90 -5.94 21.18
N ASN A 16 -2.37 -6.52 20.11
CA ASN A 16 -3.02 -7.57 19.33
C ASN A 16 -2.77 -8.99 19.88
N GLN A 17 -2.38 -9.13 21.15
CA GLN A 17 -2.17 -10.41 21.83
C GLN A 17 -1.14 -11.33 21.14
N GLY A 18 -0.14 -10.75 20.49
CA GLY A 18 0.90 -11.51 19.79
C GLY A 18 0.45 -12.14 18.47
N LYS A 19 -0.75 -11.82 17.96
CA LYS A 19 -1.29 -12.44 16.75
C LYS A 19 -1.04 -11.60 15.51
N LEU A 20 -0.84 -12.28 14.38
CA LEU A 20 -0.88 -11.70 13.04
C LEU A 20 -2.14 -12.21 12.30
N PRO A 21 -2.67 -11.47 11.31
CA PRO A 21 -2.25 -10.12 10.93
C PRO A 21 -2.78 -9.04 11.88
N PHE A 22 -2.16 -7.86 11.84
CA PHE A 22 -2.72 -6.63 12.42
C PHE A 22 -2.28 -5.41 11.63
N ALA A 23 -3.01 -4.29 11.76
CA ALA A 23 -2.64 -3.04 11.14
C ALA A 23 -2.58 -1.91 12.18
N ALA A 24 -1.67 -0.97 11.97
CA ALA A 24 -1.59 0.29 12.70
C ALA A 24 -1.60 1.45 11.71
N ALA A 25 -2.22 2.56 12.10
CA ALA A 25 -2.32 3.74 11.26
C ALA A 25 -1.86 4.99 12.02
N GLN A 26 -1.24 5.92 11.31
CA GLN A 26 -0.87 7.22 11.85
C GLN A 26 -1.25 8.33 10.88
N ILE A 27 -1.93 9.34 11.40
CA ILE A 27 -2.24 10.59 10.69
C ILE A 27 -1.38 11.68 11.31
N GLY A 28 -0.65 12.43 10.49
CA GLY A 28 0.17 13.52 10.98
C GLY A 28 0.90 14.27 9.87
N ASN A 29 1.58 15.34 10.27
CA ASN A 29 2.35 16.15 9.32
C ASN A 29 3.67 15.44 8.98
N ALA A 30 4.04 15.52 7.71
CA ALA A 30 5.36 15.16 7.22
C ALA A 30 6.02 16.36 6.56
N TYR A 31 7.34 16.38 6.72
CA TYR A 31 8.19 17.45 6.24
C TYR A 31 9.11 16.90 5.15
N ARG A 32 9.17 17.61 4.02
CA ARG A 32 10.12 17.32 2.94
C ARG A 32 10.83 18.61 2.58
N ASN A 33 12.16 18.62 2.63
CA ASN A 33 12.94 19.80 2.28
C ASN A 33 13.03 19.95 0.75
N GLU A 34 11.89 20.25 0.13
CA GLU A 34 11.74 20.35 -1.30
C GLU A 34 12.50 21.55 -1.86
N ILE A 35 13.38 21.27 -2.84
CA ILE A 35 14.31 22.25 -3.43
C ILE A 35 13.53 23.32 -4.19
N SER A 36 12.52 22.92 -4.95
CA SER A 36 11.67 23.83 -5.72
C SER A 36 10.19 23.52 -5.50
N PRO A 37 9.55 24.12 -4.48
CA PRO A 37 8.13 23.94 -4.21
C PRO A 37 7.31 24.75 -5.22
N ARG A 38 7.19 24.21 -6.44
CA ARG A 38 6.33 24.71 -7.52
C ARG A 38 5.14 23.76 -7.66
N SER A 39 3.97 24.26 -8.08
CA SER A 39 2.70 23.50 -8.25
C SER A 39 1.76 23.48 -7.04
N GLY A 40 1.81 24.49 -6.18
CA GLY A 40 0.83 24.67 -5.10
C GLY A 40 0.78 23.46 -4.15
N LEU A 41 -0.43 22.99 -3.83
CA LEU A 41 -0.64 21.87 -2.89
C LEU A 41 -0.04 20.53 -3.37
N LEU A 42 0.24 20.37 -4.66
CA LEU A 42 0.83 19.13 -5.18
C LEU A 42 2.28 18.94 -4.73
N ARG A 43 2.98 20.03 -4.33
CA ARG A 43 4.39 19.97 -3.96
C ARG A 43 4.73 21.03 -2.91
N VAL A 44 4.59 20.63 -1.65
CA VAL A 44 4.78 21.47 -0.46
C VAL A 44 5.85 20.90 0.47
N ARG A 45 6.34 21.73 1.38
CA ARG A 45 7.36 21.34 2.39
C ARG A 45 6.77 20.72 3.65
N GLU A 46 5.48 20.93 3.89
CA GLU A 46 4.71 20.35 4.99
C GLU A 46 3.34 19.94 4.47
N PHE A 47 2.91 18.73 4.79
CA PHE A 47 1.60 18.21 4.43
C PHE A 47 1.18 17.09 5.37
N THR A 48 -0.14 16.91 5.52
CA THR A 48 -0.71 15.82 6.30
C THR A 48 -0.72 14.54 5.48
N MET A 49 -0.27 13.44 6.08
CA MET A 49 -0.36 12.09 5.52
C MET A 49 -1.17 11.21 6.45
N ALA A 50 -1.83 10.20 5.86
CA ALA A 50 -2.38 9.07 6.56
C ALA A 50 -1.62 7.82 6.07
N GLU A 51 -0.85 7.20 6.94
CA GLU A 51 -0.08 5.99 6.63
C GLU A 51 -0.66 4.81 7.40
N ILE A 52 -0.67 3.63 6.77
CA ILE A 52 -1.10 2.36 7.36
C ILE A 52 0.05 1.37 7.18
N GLU A 53 0.47 0.75 8.29
CA GLU A 53 1.35 -0.41 8.27
C GLU A 53 0.50 -1.65 8.56
N HIS A 54 0.37 -2.54 7.57
CA HIS A 54 -0.34 -3.81 7.71
C HIS A 54 0.66 -4.95 7.83
N PHE A 55 0.79 -5.49 9.04
CA PHE A 55 1.68 -6.60 9.37
C PHE A 55 0.95 -7.92 9.13
N CYS A 56 1.51 -8.77 8.27
CA CYS A 56 0.97 -10.08 7.92
C CYS A 56 2.02 -11.17 8.09
N ASP A 57 1.57 -12.43 8.17
CA ASP A 57 2.45 -13.58 8.14
C ASP A 57 3.05 -13.70 6.72
N PRO A 58 4.38 -13.80 6.56
CA PRO A 58 4.99 -13.99 5.24
C PRO A 58 4.53 -15.27 4.53
N SER A 59 4.12 -16.30 5.27
CA SER A 59 3.58 -17.56 4.74
C SER A 59 2.10 -17.48 4.35
N ASP A 60 1.37 -16.49 4.84
CA ASP A 60 -0.03 -16.24 4.47
C ASP A 60 -0.28 -14.73 4.25
N LYS A 61 -0.24 -14.35 2.97
CA LYS A 61 -0.53 -12.97 2.52
C LYS A 61 -1.97 -12.80 2.03
N SER A 62 -2.87 -13.76 2.30
CA SER A 62 -4.28 -13.63 1.95
C SER A 62 -4.98 -12.57 2.80
N HIS A 63 -6.09 -12.03 2.31
CA HIS A 63 -6.90 -11.08 3.07
C HIS A 63 -8.37 -11.52 3.07
N PRO A 64 -9.00 -11.76 4.25
CA PRO A 64 -10.33 -12.38 4.32
C PRO A 64 -11.44 -11.52 3.71
N LYS A 65 -11.22 -10.21 3.56
CA LYS A 65 -12.18 -9.27 2.95
C LYS A 65 -11.91 -8.98 1.47
N PHE A 66 -11.01 -9.71 0.81
CA PHE A 66 -10.71 -9.52 -0.62
C PHE A 66 -11.96 -9.67 -1.49
N GLU A 67 -12.85 -10.60 -1.12
CA GLU A 67 -14.14 -10.83 -1.77
C GLU A 67 -15.00 -9.57 -1.90
N ASN A 68 -14.88 -8.62 -0.96
CA ASN A 68 -15.65 -7.38 -0.98
C ASN A 68 -15.21 -6.42 -2.08
N VAL A 69 -14.00 -6.58 -2.62
CA VAL A 69 -13.40 -5.64 -3.58
C VAL A 69 -13.05 -6.28 -4.92
N LYS A 70 -13.04 -7.62 -5.02
CA LYS A 70 -12.58 -8.33 -6.23
C LYS A 70 -13.32 -7.92 -7.52
N GLY A 71 -14.58 -7.50 -7.42
CA GLY A 71 -15.39 -7.09 -8.57
C GLY A 71 -15.23 -5.64 -9.00
N ILE A 72 -14.38 -4.84 -8.34
CA ILE A 72 -14.18 -3.43 -8.69
C ILE A 72 -13.32 -3.33 -9.94
N ASP A 73 -13.79 -2.57 -10.93
CA ASP A 73 -13.04 -2.21 -12.13
C ASP A 73 -12.01 -1.12 -11.82
N LEU A 74 -10.77 -1.34 -12.25
CA LEU A 74 -9.68 -0.35 -12.17
C LEU A 74 -8.94 -0.24 -13.50
N ASN A 75 -8.35 0.93 -13.73
CA ASN A 75 -7.33 1.12 -14.76
C ASN A 75 -5.96 0.86 -14.15
N LEU A 76 -5.35 -0.28 -14.47
CA LEU A 76 -4.06 -0.71 -13.91
C LEU A 76 -2.95 -0.56 -14.96
N LEU A 77 -1.83 0.02 -14.54
CA LEU A 77 -0.64 0.21 -15.36
C LEU A 77 0.52 -0.62 -14.80
N SER A 78 0.66 -1.86 -15.27
CA SER A 78 1.71 -2.78 -14.82
C SER A 78 3.12 -2.28 -15.17
N ALA A 79 4.12 -2.73 -14.43
CA ALA A 79 5.53 -2.43 -14.75
C ALA A 79 5.92 -2.89 -16.16
N SER A 80 5.45 -4.06 -16.61
CA SER A 80 5.69 -4.56 -17.97
C SER A 80 5.11 -3.62 -19.03
N ASN A 81 3.88 -3.12 -18.84
CA ASN A 81 3.27 -2.19 -19.78
C ASN A 81 4.01 -0.86 -19.81
N GLN A 82 4.50 -0.37 -18.66
CA GLN A 82 5.31 0.85 -18.62
C GLN A 82 6.62 0.69 -19.42
N MET A 83 7.32 -0.43 -19.23
CA MET A 83 8.57 -0.71 -19.95
C MET A 83 8.38 -0.90 -21.46
N ASP A 84 7.25 -1.48 -21.85
CA ASP A 84 6.90 -1.70 -23.26
C ASP A 84 6.23 -0.48 -23.93
N GLY A 85 6.04 0.63 -23.22
CA GLY A 85 5.32 1.81 -23.72
C GLY A 85 3.83 1.58 -23.99
N LYS A 86 3.25 0.54 -23.38
CA LYS A 86 1.83 0.19 -23.49
C LYS A 86 0.97 1.00 -22.52
N SER A 87 -0.31 1.14 -22.87
CA SER A 87 -1.30 1.84 -22.03
C SER A 87 -1.73 1.01 -20.81
N ALA A 88 -2.42 1.68 -19.87
CA ALA A 88 -3.11 1.02 -18.78
C ALA A 88 -4.22 0.11 -19.29
N ILE A 89 -4.49 -0.99 -18.58
CA ILE A 89 -5.54 -1.95 -18.90
C ILE A 89 -6.68 -1.78 -17.90
N LYS A 90 -7.92 -1.74 -18.40
CA LYS A 90 -9.12 -1.82 -17.56
C LYS A 90 -9.42 -3.29 -17.25
N THR A 91 -9.44 -3.65 -15.97
CA THR A 91 -9.72 -5.02 -15.50
C THR A 91 -10.28 -4.97 -14.08
N THR A 92 -10.93 -6.05 -13.65
CA THR A 92 -11.35 -6.17 -12.24
C THR A 92 -10.16 -6.46 -11.33
N ILE A 93 -10.25 -6.07 -10.06
CA ILE A 93 -9.23 -6.43 -9.05
C ILE A 93 -8.99 -7.96 -9.00
N GLY A 94 -10.06 -8.75 -9.08
CA GLY A 94 -10.01 -10.22 -9.05
C GLY A 94 -9.23 -10.82 -10.21
N GLU A 95 -9.53 -10.39 -11.44
CA GLU A 95 -8.80 -10.80 -12.65
C GLU A 95 -7.33 -10.39 -12.59
N ALA A 96 -7.04 -9.19 -12.08
CA ALA A 96 -5.68 -8.70 -11.93
C ALA A 96 -4.87 -9.57 -10.97
N VAL A 97 -5.42 -9.95 -9.80
CA VAL A 97 -4.73 -10.85 -8.86
C VAL A 97 -4.53 -12.23 -9.47
N HIS A 98 -5.52 -12.77 -10.17
CA HIS A 98 -5.44 -14.09 -10.80
C HIS A 98 -4.39 -14.15 -11.94
N SER A 99 -4.30 -13.10 -12.76
CA SER A 99 -3.33 -13.04 -13.86
C SER A 99 -1.88 -12.91 -13.38
N VAL A 100 -1.65 -12.33 -12.20
CA VAL A 100 -0.32 -12.17 -11.59
C VAL A 100 0.12 -13.41 -10.81
N SER A 101 -0.78 -14.31 -10.41
CA SER A 101 -0.44 -15.50 -9.60
C SER A 101 0.32 -16.60 -10.37
N SER A 102 0.80 -16.33 -11.58
CA SER A 102 1.82 -17.16 -12.22
C SER A 102 3.19 -16.91 -11.56
N PRO A 103 4.00 -17.93 -11.26
CA PRO A 103 4.97 -17.93 -10.15
C PRO A 103 6.24 -17.08 -10.33
N SER A 104 6.27 -16.16 -11.28
CA SER A 104 7.51 -15.50 -11.71
C SER A 104 7.83 -14.16 -11.04
N LEU A 105 7.04 -13.70 -10.06
CA LEU A 105 7.15 -12.32 -9.54
C LEU A 105 7.08 -12.14 -8.01
N PHE A 106 7.24 -13.21 -7.22
CA PHE A 106 7.51 -13.09 -5.78
C PHE A 106 8.69 -13.98 -5.35
#